data_AF-A0A925PB65-F1
#
_entry.id   AF-A0A925PB65-F1
#
_cell.length_a   1.000
_cell.length_b   1.000
_cell.length_c   1.000
_cell.angle_alpha   90.00
_cell.angle_beta   90.00
_cell.angle_gamma   90.00
#
_symmetry.space_group_name_H-M   'P 1'
#
loop_
_entity.id
_entity.type
_entity.pdbx_description
1 polymer ?
#
loop_
_entity_poly.entity_id
_entity_poly.type
_entity_poly.pdbx_seq_one_letter_code
_entity_poly.pdbx_strand_id
1 'polypeptide(L)'
;NAVRVPDAASGLALLKAGRVQALRLSRPTVRWMAARDEAVESVEVFEAGGEEASGRVAFAFRREDGALREEWDRGLGEFMRGAEYGEIAARFGFDPLVAGEGAP
;
A
#
# COMPACT_ATOMS: atom_id res chain seq x y z
N ASN A 1 15.22 2.61 19.19
CA ASN A 1 15.32 1.22 18.66
C ASN A 1 13.97 0.84 18.09
N ALA A 2 13.90 0.25 16.89
CA ALA A 2 12.62 -0.10 16.26
C ALA A 2 12.13 -1.47 16.73
N VAL A 3 10.83 -1.57 17.03
CA VAL A 3 10.18 -2.83 17.43
C VAL A 3 9.44 -3.39 16.22
N ARG A 4 9.68 -4.67 15.88
CA ARG A 4 8.89 -5.37 14.87
C ARG A 4 7.61 -5.89 15.49
N VAL A 5 6.50 -5.67 14.81
CA VAL A 5 5.17 -6.15 15.18
C VAL A 5 4.66 -7.08 14.09
N PRO A 6 3.82 -8.07 14.44
CA PRO A 6 3.30 -9.02 13.46
C PRO A 6 2.30 -8.39 12.49
N ASP A 7 1.62 -7.32 12.89
CA ASP A 7 0.57 -6.66 12.12
C ASP A 7 0.32 -5.22 12.59
N ALA A 8 -0.51 -4.48 11.84
CA ALA A 8 -0.85 -3.09 12.11
C ALA A 8 -1.64 -2.90 13.42
N ALA A 9 -2.50 -3.86 13.80
CA ALA A 9 -3.33 -3.77 15.00
C ALA A 9 -2.48 -3.89 16.27
N SER A 10 -1.52 -4.83 16.27
CA SER A 10 -0.52 -5.01 17.31
C SER A 10 0.36 -3.76 17.46
N GLY A 11 0.77 -3.15 16.34
CA GLY A 11 1.49 -1.88 16.34
C GLY A 11 0.69 -0.73 16.97
N LEU A 12 -0.59 -0.61 16.60
CA LEU A 12 -1.49 0.41 17.15
C LEU A 12 -1.69 0.23 18.65
N ALA A 13 -1.85 -1.01 19.13
CA ALA A 13 -1.99 -1.29 20.55
C ALA A 13 -0.75 -0.87 21.35
N LEU A 14 0.45 -1.10 20.83
CA LEU A 14 1.70 -0.64 21.47
C LEU A 14 1.81 0.89 21.50
N LEU A 15 1.40 1.56 20.42
CA LEU A 15 1.39 3.03 20.34
C LEU A 15 0.44 3.61 21.40
N LYS A 16 -0.80 3.11 21.47
CA LYS A 16 -1.80 3.53 22.47
C LYS A 16 -1.39 3.25 23.90
N ALA A 17 -0.66 2.15 24.14
CA ALA A 17 -0.12 1.81 25.45
C ALA A 17 1.15 2.61 25.81
N GLY A 18 1.60 3.54 24.96
CA GLY A 18 2.80 4.35 25.18
C GLY A 18 4.10 3.53 25.15
N ARG A 19 4.08 2.33 24.58
CA ARG A 19 5.26 1.45 24.48
C ARG A 19 6.17 1.83 23.31
N VAL A 20 5.62 2.49 22.29
CA VAL A 20 6.33 3.08 21.16
C VAL A 20 5.81 4.49 20.92
N GLN A 21 6.63 5.35 20.32
CA GLN A 21 6.26 6.74 20.04
C GLN A 21 5.63 6.91 18.65
N ALA A 22 5.87 5.99 17.73
CA ALA A 22 5.36 6.07 16.36
C ALA A 22 5.18 4.67 15.75
N LEU A 23 4.25 4.57 14.80
CA LEU A 23 4.01 3.39 13.97
C LEU A 23 4.21 3.77 12.50
N ARG A 24 5.15 3.11 11.81
CA ARG A 24 5.44 3.35 10.39
C ARG A 24 4.83 2.25 9.54
N LEU A 25 3.91 2.61 8.64
CA LEU A 25 3.25 1.73 7.68
C LEU A 25 3.12 2.43 6.32
N SER A 26 2.51 1.75 5.34
CA SER A 26 2.17 2.38 4.06
C SER A 26 1.18 3.54 4.25
N ARG A 27 1.27 4.57 3.40
CA ARG A 27 0.38 5.75 3.42
C ARG A 27 -1.13 5.39 3.45
N PRO A 28 -1.66 4.52 2.57
CA PRO A 28 -3.08 4.17 2.63
C PRO A 28 -3.46 3.50 3.96
N THR A 29 -2.60 2.65 4.52
CA THR A 29 -2.85 2.04 5.83
C THR A 29 -2.91 3.09 6.96
N VAL A 30 -1.92 3.99 7.03
CA VAL A 30 -1.86 5.03 8.07
C VAL A 30 -3.08 5.95 7.99
N ARG A 31 -3.46 6.41 6.78
CA ARG A 31 -4.64 7.26 6.57
C ARG A 31 -5.92 6.54 6.97
N TRP A 32 -6.08 5.28 6.59
CA TRP A 32 -7.26 4.48 6.92
C TRP A 32 -7.43 4.29 8.44
N MET A 33 -6.32 4.07 9.16
CA MET A 33 -6.30 3.89 10.61
C MET A 33 -6.62 5.20 11.35
N ALA A 34 -5.94 6.30 11.00
CA ALA A 34 -6.17 7.60 11.63
C ALA A 34 -7.61 8.12 11.42
N ALA A 35 -8.22 7.83 10.26
CA ALA A 35 -9.62 8.18 10.00
C ALA A 35 -10.64 7.41 10.85
N ARG A 36 -10.24 6.35 11.57
CA ARG A 36 -11.13 5.47 12.35
C ARG A 36 -10.88 5.50 13.85
N ASP A 37 -9.88 6.27 14.28
CA ASP A 37 -9.39 6.21 15.64
C ASP A 37 -8.89 7.58 16.09
N GLU A 38 -9.75 8.32 16.78
CA GLU A 38 -9.50 9.70 17.22
C GLU A 38 -8.32 9.81 18.21
N ALA A 39 -7.87 8.70 18.79
CA ALA A 39 -6.74 8.68 19.73
C ALA A 39 -5.38 8.72 19.04
N VAL A 40 -5.33 8.70 17.70
CA VAL A 40 -4.09 8.73 16.94
C VAL A 40 -4.20 9.70 15.77
N GLU A 41 -3.06 10.26 15.37
CA GLU A 41 -2.95 11.12 14.20
C GLU A 41 -1.95 10.54 13.19
N SER A 42 -2.13 10.89 11.92
CA SER A 42 -1.16 10.60 10.87
C SER A 42 -0.28 11.80 10.61
N VAL A 43 1.04 11.58 10.52
CA VAL A 43 2.01 12.59 10.07
C VAL A 43 2.63 12.17 8.75
N GLU A 44 2.78 13.11 7.81
CA GLU A 44 3.56 12.87 6.60
C GLU A 44 5.05 13.03 6.95
N VAL A 45 5.75 11.92 7.18
CA VAL A 45 7.19 11.95 7.43
C VAL A 45 7.92 12.02 6.09
N PHE A 46 8.68 13.10 5.88
CA PHE A 46 9.54 13.28 4.73
C PHE A 46 10.85 12.47 4.89
N GLU A 47 11.18 11.76 3.81
CA GLU A 47 12.42 11.05 3.51
C GLU A 47 12.80 9.85 4.40
N ALA A 48 12.60 8.65 3.84
CA ALA A 48 13.51 7.55 4.12
C ALA A 48 14.77 7.80 3.28
N GLY A 49 15.85 8.28 3.90
CA GLY A 49 17.14 8.38 3.22
C GLY A 49 17.54 7.01 2.65
N GLY A 50 17.72 6.93 1.34
CA GLY A 50 18.10 5.73 0.60
C GLY A 50 17.36 5.61 -0.74
N GLU A 51 18.12 5.43 -1.82
CA GLU A 51 17.65 5.35 -3.21
C GLU A 51 16.46 4.40 -3.39
N GLU A 52 15.42 4.94 -4.02
CA GLU A 52 14.50 4.27 -4.94
C GLU A 52 14.09 2.82 -4.63
N ALA A 53 13.12 2.68 -3.73
CA ALA A 53 12.14 1.60 -3.83
C ALA A 53 10.75 2.20 -3.59
N SER A 54 10.24 2.91 -4.62
CA SER A 54 8.88 3.42 -4.64
C SER A 54 7.91 2.29 -4.30
N GLY A 55 6.97 2.51 -3.37
CA GLY A 55 6.05 1.51 -2.82
C GLY A 55 4.99 0.99 -3.80
N ARG A 56 5.43 0.57 -5.00
CA ARG A 56 4.61 -0.11 -5.99
C ARG A 56 4.35 -1.53 -5.52
N VAL A 57 3.11 -1.94 -5.68
CA VAL A 57 2.64 -3.30 -5.40
C VAL A 57 2.39 -4.02 -6.71
N ALA A 58 2.55 -5.34 -6.71
CA ALA A 58 2.30 -6.19 -7.86
C ALA A 58 1.80 -7.56 -7.38
N PHE A 59 1.16 -8.30 -8.28
CA PHE A 59 0.85 -9.72 -8.06
C PHE A 59 2.13 -10.54 -8.23
N ALA A 60 2.45 -11.37 -7.23
CA ALA A 60 3.62 -12.24 -7.26
C ALA A 60 3.20 -13.65 -7.65
N PHE A 61 3.92 -14.23 -8.63
CA PHE A 61 3.72 -15.59 -9.12
C PHE A 61 4.95 -16.45 -8.80
N ARG A 62 4.78 -17.78 -8.75
CA ARG A 62 5.94 -18.68 -8.71
C ARG A 62 6.74 -18.54 -9.99
N ARG A 63 8.03 -18.87 -9.96
CA ARG A 63 8.93 -18.66 -11.11
C ARG A 63 8.56 -19.51 -12.31
N GLU A 64 7.99 -20.69 -12.06
CA GLU A 64 7.54 -21.65 -13.06
C GLU A 64 6.18 -21.27 -13.70
N ASP A 65 5.38 -20.41 -13.07
CA ASP A 65 4.01 -20.08 -13.49
C ASP A 65 3.98 -18.92 -14.52
N GLY A 66 4.92 -18.93 -15.49
CA GLY A 66 5.09 -17.84 -16.45
C GLY A 66 3.85 -17.57 -17.31
N ALA A 67 3.21 -18.63 -17.81
CA ALA A 67 2.00 -18.51 -18.61
C ALA A 67 0.81 -17.92 -17.82
N LEU A 68 0.69 -18.24 -16.52
CA LEU A 68 -0.34 -17.66 -15.66
C LEU A 68 -0.11 -16.17 -15.42
N ARG A 69 1.15 -15.78 -15.16
CA ARG A 69 1.53 -14.37 -15.02
C ARG A 69 1.16 -13.58 -16.28
N GLU A 70 1.51 -14.08 -17.46
CA GLU A 70 1.24 -13.40 -18.74
C GLU A 70 -0.27 -13.22 -18.99
N GLU A 71 -1.07 -14.25 -18.73
CA GLU A 71 -2.52 -14.16 -18.88
C GLU A 71 -3.13 -13.21 -17.84
N TRP A 72 -2.61 -13.22 -16.61
CA TRP A 72 -3.01 -12.28 -15.57
C TRP A 72 -2.71 -10.83 -15.95
N ASP A 73 -1.50 -10.54 -16.43
CA ASP A 73 -1.09 -9.20 -16.82
C ASP A 73 -1.95 -8.68 -17.98
N ARG A 74 -2.29 -9.55 -18.94
CA ARG A 74 -3.22 -9.21 -20.04
C ARG A 74 -4.60 -8.84 -19.52
N GLY A 75 -5.20 -9.70 -18.69
CA GLY A 75 -6.54 -9.46 -18.13
C GLY A 75 -6.58 -8.24 -17.20
N LEU A 76 -5.57 -8.07 -16.36
CA LEU A 76 -5.43 -6.90 -15.49
C LEU A 76 -5.29 -5.61 -16.32
N GLY A 77 -4.49 -5.65 -17.39
CA GLY A 77 -4.35 -4.50 -18.29
C GLY A 77 -5.66 -4.13 -18.98
N GLU A 78 -6.46 -5.11 -19.41
CA GLU A 78 -7.82 -4.88 -19.93
C GLU A 78 -8.74 -4.26 -18.88
N PHE A 79 -8.75 -4.81 -17.67
CA PHE A 79 -9.56 -4.31 -16.55
C PHE A 79 -9.20 -2.88 -16.15
N MET A 80 -7.90 -2.56 -16.04
CA MET A 80 -7.41 -1.24 -15.65
C MET A 80 -7.78 -0.12 -16.65
N ARG A 81 -8.08 -0.47 -17.91
CA ARG A 81 -8.59 0.49 -18.91
C ARG A 81 -10.06 0.83 -18.72
N GLY A 82 -10.81 0.03 -17.96
CA GLY A 82 -12.22 0.28 -17.65
C GLY A 82 -12.41 1.35 -16.57
N ALA A 83 -13.56 2.01 -16.58
CA ALA A 83 -13.93 3.00 -15.56
C ALA A 83 -14.02 2.39 -14.14
N GLU A 84 -14.41 1.11 -14.06
CA GLU A 84 -14.55 0.36 -12.81
C GLU A 84 -13.25 0.33 -11.99
N TYR A 85 -12.09 0.23 -12.64
CA TYR A 85 -10.81 0.24 -11.94
C TYR A 85 -10.59 1.55 -11.16
N GLY A 86 -10.92 2.68 -11.78
CA GLY A 86 -10.79 3.99 -11.15
C GLY A 86 -11.71 4.14 -9.94
N GLU A 87 -12.94 3.64 -10.03
CA GLU A 87 -13.91 3.64 -8.93
C GLU A 87 -13.42 2.81 -7.74
N ILE A 88 -12.87 1.62 -8.01
CA ILE A 88 -12.31 0.74 -6.98
C ILE A 88 -11.08 1.39 -6.33
N ALA A 89 -10.15 1.90 -7.12
CA ALA A 89 -8.93 2.53 -6.61
C ALA A 89 -9.26 3.73 -5.69
N ALA A 90 -10.15 4.62 -6.15
CA ALA A 90 -10.56 5.80 -5.41
C ALA A 90 -11.24 5.45 -4.08
N ARG A 91 -12.08 4.40 -4.05
CA ARG A 91 -12.73 3.92 -2.80
C ARG A 91 -11.73 3.58 -1.70
N PHE A 92 -10.54 3.11 -2.06
CA PHE A 92 -9.49 2.75 -1.12
C PHE A 92 -8.42 3.84 -0.94
N GLY A 93 -8.63 5.03 -1.53
CA GLY A 93 -7.71 6.16 -1.40
C GLY A 93 -6.43 6.00 -2.22
N PHE A 94 -6.45 5.16 -3.26
CA PHE A 94 -5.41 5.10 -4.28
C PHE A 94 -5.75 6.03 -5.42
N ASP A 95 -4.74 6.73 -5.92
CA ASP A 95 -4.87 7.46 -7.17
C ASP A 95 -4.89 6.41 -8.30
N PRO A 96 -5.93 6.40 -9.16
CA PRO A 96 -5.89 5.56 -10.35
C PRO A 96 -4.66 5.96 -11.14
N LEU A 97 -3.79 4.99 -11.41
CA LEU A 97 -2.55 5.20 -12.15
C LEU A 97 -2.85 6.05 -13.39
N VAL A 98 -2.17 7.20 -13.51
CA VAL A 98 -2.07 7.88 -14.80
C VAL A 98 -1.43 6.87 -15.74
N ALA A 99 -2.18 6.41 -16.74
CA ALA A 99 -1.66 5.56 -17.81
C ALA A 99 -0.62 6.36 -18.61
N GLY A 100 0.60 6.41 -18.10
CA GLY A 100 1.80 6.88 -18.78
C GLY A 100 2.67 5.68 -19.12
N GLU A 101 3.08 5.62 -20.39
CA GLU A 101 3.90 4.61 -21.06
C GLU A 101 4.77 3.75 -20.13
N GLY A 102 4.58 2.42 -20.22
CA GLY A 102 5.38 1.44 -19.48
C GLY A 102 4.66 0.72 -18.34
N ALA A 103 3.34 0.53 -18.42
CA ALA A 103 2.77 -0.67 -17.80
C ALA A 103 3.46 -1.89 -18.45
N PRO A 104 3.94 -2.86 -17.65
CA PRO A 104 4.66 -4.02 -18.18
C PRO A 104 3.85 -4.78 -19.24
#